data_AF-W2P1D3-F1
#
_entry.id   AF-W2P1D3-F1
#
_cell.length_a   1.000
_cell.length_b   1.000
_cell.length_c   1.000
_cell.angle_alpha   90.00
_cell.angle_beta   90.00
_cell.angle_gamma   90.00
#
_symmetry.space_group_name_H-M   'P 1'
#
loop_
_entity.id
_entity.type
_entity.pdbx_description
1 polymer ?
#
loop_
_entity_poly.entity_id
_entity_poly.type
_entity_poly.pdbx_seq_one_letter_code
_entity_poly.pdbx_strand_id
1 'polypeptide(L)'
;YDKLSIDDTKLFKEILAITHLQYNFHDRLEDPLASLKAEYDKLKGKLELGHDNPSIVKQLKSLSVDMYSNRLISDSEFKDIIVRMI
;
A
#
# COMPACT_ATOMS: atom_id res chain seq x y z
N TYR A 1 11.40 27.14 24.90
CA TYR A 1 12.82 26.72 24.98
C TYR A 1 13.66 27.69 25.77
N ASP A 2 13.40 29.00 25.72
CA ASP A 2 14.24 30.05 26.36
C ASP A 2 14.22 30.10 27.90
N LYS A 3 13.52 29.17 28.57
CA LYS A 3 13.46 29.07 30.03
C LYS A 3 14.25 27.88 30.60
N LEU A 4 14.86 27.06 29.73
CA LEU A 4 15.68 25.92 30.12
C LEU A 4 17.12 26.37 30.40
N SER A 5 17.80 25.69 31.31
CA SER A 5 19.25 25.87 31.44
C SER A 5 19.95 25.46 30.14
N ILE A 6 21.19 25.92 29.96
CA ILE A 6 22.01 25.56 28.80
C ILE A 6 22.18 24.03 28.73
N ASP A 7 22.36 23.39 29.89
CA ASP A 7 22.55 21.94 29.99
C ASP A 7 21.27 21.17 29.65
N ASP A 8 20.11 21.61 30.15
CA ASP A 8 18.83 20.97 29.82
C ASP A 8 18.50 21.12 28.33
N THR A 9 18.85 22.28 27.75
CA THR A 9 18.67 22.54 26.32
C THR A 9 19.55 21.62 25.48
N LYS A 10 20.78 21.35 25.93
CA LYS A 10 21.71 20.44 25.26
C LYS A 10 21.20 18.99 25.35
N LEU A 11 20.82 18.55 26.54
CA LEU A 11 20.26 17.21 26.77
C LEU A 11 18.99 16.98 25.94
N PHE A 12 18.09 17.96 25.89
CA PHE A 12 16.88 17.88 25.07
C PHE A 12 17.20 17.69 23.58
N LYS A 13 18.17 18.45 23.04
CA LYS A 13 18.57 18.34 21.64
C LYS A 13 19.22 16.99 21.33
N GLU A 14 20.01 16.45 22.24
CA GLU A 14 20.60 15.11 22.10
C GLU A 14 19.52 14.02 22.07
N ILE A 15 18.56 14.07 23.00
CA ILE A 15 17.42 13.14 23.03
C ILE A 15 16.61 13.26 21.73
N LEU A 16 16.30 14.48 21.29
CA LEU A 16 15.54 14.71 20.06
C LEU A 16 16.26 14.15 18.82
N ALA A 17 17.59 14.33 18.73
CA ALA A 17 18.39 13.78 17.64
C ALA A 17 18.40 12.24 17.64
N ILE A 18 18.53 11.62 18.82
CA ILE A 18 18.44 10.16 18.97
C ILE A 18 17.06 9.66 18.56
N THR A 19 15.99 10.33 19.00
CA THR A 19 14.62 9.96 18.62
C THR A 19 14.39 10.05 17.12
N HIS A 20 14.90 11.09 16.44
CA HIS A 20 14.81 11.20 14.99
C HIS A 20 15.59 10.11 14.26
N LEU A 21 16.80 9.78 14.73
CA LEU A 21 17.57 8.65 14.20
C LEU A 21 16.80 7.32 14.37
N GLN A 22 16.31 7.04 15.57
CA GLN A 22 15.53 5.83 15.85
C GLN A 22 14.24 5.74 15.04
N TYR A 23 13.57 6.86 14.80
CA TYR A 23 12.40 6.93 13.93
C TYR A 23 12.75 6.64 12.46
N ASN A 24 13.89 7.16 11.98
CA ASN A 24 14.35 6.92 10.61
C ASN A 24 14.81 5.48 10.38
N PHE A 25 15.27 4.79 11.43
CA PHE A 25 15.65 3.36 11.38
C PHE A 25 14.53 2.41 11.80
N HIS A 26 13.34 2.91 12.12
CA HIS A 26 12.20 2.03 12.29
C HIS A 26 11.88 1.45 10.91
N ASP A 27 12.11 0.14 10.73
CA ASP A 27 11.66 -0.58 9.56
C ASP A 27 10.16 -0.29 9.42
N ARG A 28 9.82 0.46 8.37
CA ARG A 28 8.42 0.65 8.02
C ARG A 28 7.94 -0.72 7.61
N LEU A 29 7.08 -1.33 8.42
CA LEU A 29 6.34 -2.50 8.02
C LEU A 29 5.58 -2.11 6.74
N GLU A 30 6.09 -2.58 5.60
CA GLU A 30 5.40 -2.42 4.34
C GLU A 30 4.03 -3.06 4.47
N ASP A 31 3.01 -2.41 3.91
CA ASP A 31 1.67 -2.99 3.86
C ASP A 31 1.77 -4.33 3.11
N PRO A 32 1.50 -5.48 3.77
CA PRO A 32 1.63 -6.79 3.15
C PRO A 32 0.70 -6.95 1.94
N LEU A 33 -0.33 -6.10 1.82
CA LEU A 33 -1.27 -6.07 0.71
C LEU A 33 -0.89 -5.08 -0.40
N ALA A 34 0.16 -4.27 -0.22
CA ALA A 34 0.60 -3.30 -1.23
C ALA A 34 1.01 -3.98 -2.54
N SER A 35 1.70 -5.12 -2.45
CA SER A 35 2.09 -5.92 -3.62
C SER A 35 0.86 -6.47 -4.36
N LEU A 36 -0.13 -6.97 -3.60
CA LEU A 36 -1.38 -7.51 -4.13
C LEU A 36 -2.16 -6.44 -4.91
N LYS A 37 -2.26 -5.24 -4.34
CA LYS A 37 -2.90 -4.09 -4.98
C LYS A 37 -2.17 -3.63 -6.24
N ALA A 38 -0.84 -3.55 -6.19
CA ALA A 38 -0.02 -3.18 -7.35
C ALA A 38 -0.16 -4.17 -8.50
N GLU A 39 -0.23 -5.47 -8.22
CA GLU A 39 -0.47 -6.50 -9.23
C GLU A 39 -1.87 -6.38 -9.84
N TYR A 40 -2.87 -6.09 -9.02
CA TYR A 40 -4.25 -5.90 -9.45
C TYR A 40 -4.39 -4.68 -10.38
N ASP A 41 -3.83 -3.54 -9.99
CA ASP A 41 -3.85 -2.31 -10.78
C ASP A 41 -3.14 -2.52 -12.13
N LYS A 42 -2.02 -3.26 -12.13
CA LYS A 42 -1.30 -3.61 -13.35
C LYS A 42 -2.12 -4.47 -14.30
N LEU A 43 -2.82 -5.48 -13.79
CA LEU A 43 -3.64 -6.37 -14.62
C LEU A 43 -4.91 -5.67 -15.13
N LYS A 44 -5.55 -4.84 -14.28
CA LYS A 44 -6.69 -4.00 -14.67
C LYS A 44 -6.31 -3.01 -15.78
N GLY A 45 -5.17 -2.32 -15.64
CA GLY A 45 -4.68 -1.40 -16.66
C GLY A 45 -4.37 -2.08 -18.00
N LYS A 46 -3.87 -3.32 -17.98
CA LYS A 46 -3.66 -4.10 -19.23
C LYS A 46 -4.96 -4.44 -19.93
N LEU A 47 -6.01 -4.74 -19.18
CA LEU A 47 -7.35 -5.00 -19.71
C LEU A 47 -7.94 -3.73 -20.34
N GLU A 48 -7.82 -2.58 -19.66
CA GLU A 48 -8.31 -1.28 -20.17
C GLU A 48 -7.61 -0.84 -21.46
N LEU A 49 -6.37 -1.27 -21.67
CA LEU A 49 -5.60 -1.02 -22.90
C LEU A 49 -5.94 -1.99 -24.05
N GLY A 50 -6.88 -2.92 -23.85
CA GLY A 50 -7.30 -3.90 -24.86
C GLY A 50 -6.29 -5.02 -25.10
N HIS A 51 -5.35 -5.24 -24.17
CA HIS A 51 -4.45 -6.40 -24.19
C HIS A 51 -5.11 -7.62 -23.55
N ASP A 52 -6.24 -8.02 -24.13
CA ASP A 52 -7.09 -9.10 -23.63
C ASP A 52 -6.50 -10.47 -23.96
N ASN A 53 -5.47 -10.85 -23.21
CA ASN A 53 -4.97 -12.21 -23.21
C ASN A 53 -5.83 -13.07 -22.27
N PRO A 54 -6.34 -14.24 -22.69
CA PRO A 54 -7.09 -15.15 -21.84
C PRO A 54 -6.39 -15.49 -20.51
N SER A 55 -5.05 -15.51 -20.51
CA SER A 55 -4.24 -15.72 -19.30
C SER A 55 -4.36 -14.56 -18.30
N ILE A 56 -4.36 -13.32 -18.79
CA ILE A 56 -4.49 -12.09 -17.97
C ILE A 56 -5.88 -12.04 -17.35
N VAL A 57 -6.92 -12.35 -18.11
CA VAL A 57 -8.30 -12.39 -17.63
C VAL A 57 -8.45 -13.42 -16.50
N LYS A 58 -7.86 -14.62 -16.67
CA LYS A 58 -7.88 -15.66 -15.63
C LYS A 58 -7.16 -15.21 -14.35
N GLN A 59 -6.00 -14.57 -14.47
CA GLN A 59 -5.25 -14.04 -13.33
C GLN A 59 -6.03 -12.93 -12.62
N LEU A 60 -6.55 -11.96 -13.37
CA LEU A 60 -7.32 -10.85 -12.81
C LEU A 60 -8.60 -11.34 -12.13
N LYS A 61 -9.25 -12.40 -12.61
CA LYS A 61 -10.40 -13.02 -11.94
C LYS A 61 -10.03 -13.61 -10.57
N SER A 62 -8.95 -14.37 -10.49
CA SER A 62 -8.46 -14.92 -9.21
C SER A 62 -8.12 -13.78 -8.24
N LEU A 63 -7.36 -12.81 -8.74
CA LEU A 63 -6.89 -11.68 -7.94
C LEU A 63 -8.03 -10.79 -7.47
N SER A 64 -9.10 -10.63 -8.26
CA SER A 64 -10.29 -9.87 -7.85
C SER A 64 -11.01 -10.51 -6.66
N VAL A 65 -11.02 -11.84 -6.57
CA VAL A 65 -11.58 -12.55 -5.40
C VAL A 65 -10.73 -12.29 -4.16
N ASP A 66 -9.40 -12.31 -4.30
CA ASP A 66 -8.48 -12.02 -3.20
C ASP A 66 -8.59 -10.56 -2.74
N MET A 67 -8.69 -9.61 -3.67
CA MET A 67 -8.89 -8.18 -3.38
C MET A 67 -10.23 -7.93 -2.67
N TYR A 68 -11.30 -8.60 -3.09
CA TYR A 68 -12.60 -8.49 -2.43
C TYR A 68 -12.59 -9.10 -1.02
N SER A 69 -11.98 -10.28 -0.86
CA SER A 69 -11.85 -10.95 0.44
C SER A 69 -11.06 -10.13 1.45
N ASN A 70 -10.05 -9.40 0.99
CA ASN A 70 -9.25 -8.47 1.80
C ASN A 70 -9.89 -7.07 1.96
N ARG A 71 -11.11 -6.85 1.45
CA ARG A 71 -11.84 -5.56 1.50
C ARG A 71 -11.07 -4.40 0.85
N LEU A 72 -10.22 -4.70 -0.13
CA LEU A 72 -9.43 -3.71 -0.86
C LEU A 72 -10.20 -3.06 -2.01
N ILE A 73 -11.28 -3.71 -2.47
CA ILE A 73 -12.19 -3.23 -3.51
C ILE A 73 -13.63 -3.32 -3.03
N SER A 74 -14.50 -2.48 -3.60
CA SER A 74 -15.93 -2.44 -3.27
C SER A 74 -16.72 -3.56 -3.97
N ASP A 75 -17.89 -3.90 -3.43
CA ASP A 75 -18.87 -4.79 -4.11
C ASP A 75 -19.18 -4.33 -5.55
N SER A 76 -19.32 -3.02 -5.76
CA SER A 76 -19.60 -2.45 -7.08
C SER A 76 -18.44 -2.68 -8.04
N GLU A 77 -17.20 -2.49 -7.58
CA GLU A 77 -16.00 -2.67 -8.39
C GLU A 77 -15.77 -4.15 -8.70
N PHE A 78 -15.97 -5.03 -7.71
CA PHE A 78 -15.91 -6.47 -7.93
C PHE A 78 -16.92 -6.94 -8.96
N LYS A 79 -18.18 -6.48 -8.88
CA LYS A 79 -19.23 -6.83 -9.84
C LYS A 79 -18.90 -6.34 -11.25
N ASP A 80 -18.44 -5.10 -11.40
CA ASP A 80 -18.08 -4.53 -12.72
C ASP A 80 -17.02 -5.39 -13.43
N ILE A 81 -16.02 -5.83 -12.67
CA ILE A 81 -14.93 -6.64 -13.22
C ILE A 81 -15.39 -8.04 -13.57
N ILE A 82 -16.16 -8.70 -12.70
CA ILE A 82 -16.67 -10.04 -12.99
C ILE A 82 -17.60 -10.01 -14.21
N VAL A 83 -18.45 -8.99 -14.35
CA VAL A 83 -19.34 -8.83 -15.51
C VAL A 83 -18.56 -8.62 -16.80
N ARG A 84 -17.44 -7.89 -16.79
CA ARG A 84 -16.57 -7.73 -17.96
C ARG A 84 -15.83 -8.99 -18.39
N MET A 85 -15.77 -10.01 -17.54
CA MET A 85 -15.02 -11.25 -17.78
C MET A 85 -15.91 -12.46 -18.13
N ILE A 86 -17.22 -12.27 -18.21
CA ILE A 86 -18.22 -13.26 -18.65
C ILE A 86 -18.50 -13.04 -20.13
#